data_AF-A0A3B8I7B5-F1
#
_entry.id   AF-A0A3B8I7B5-F1
#
_cell.length_a   1.000
_cell.length_b   1.000
_cell.length_c   1.000
_cell.angle_alpha   90.00
_cell.angle_beta   90.00
_cell.angle_gamma   90.00
#
_symmetry.space_group_name_H-M   'P 1'
#
loop_
_entity.id
_entity.type
_entity.pdbx_description
1 polymer ?
#
loop_
_entity_poly.entity_id
_entity_poly.type
_entity_poly.pdbx_seq_one_letter_code
_entity_poly.pdbx_strand_id
1 'polypeptide(L)'
;MKKHLILGTLLGVLGIQVSQAQEKYQPGFVITLEGDSLRGELLTQSSFANYKEAIFRQGDFIKTYYPFDIQGFGYVGGRYFHQLSGMDSFVQALVLGYMSLYKQDNRYYLEKEGEWAVAAQVFGLKSIVEDVSASLTFMDCLDEKDAFITQLDDKSVIEKVILYNNCKNSSYRVLRNELPALEAEFGLTGGVVLGQLITKEDVDPRGIMPDQYQTWDATFGLSVMLEFPRTSENLFVESGIHWMDQQFVGYTEDVYFNQTDYHDTQIDLRYLQLPFLVGYQSSSFPSKFRFKGGAVFMAPLETSFIKTTDIERNGLLNRGEPAEVWELEPWFLGLSAGVGYRYELGKFAIGVEGTYTRTLDLESNTLYSIQLQMYSASLQFIFL
;
A
#
# COMPACT_ATOMS: atom_id res chain seq x y z
N MET A 1 5.35 -38.83 0.41
CA MET A 1 5.48 -37.64 1.30
C MET A 1 4.77 -36.38 0.78
N LYS A 2 4.66 -36.13 -0.54
CA LYS A 2 3.99 -34.93 -1.10
C LYS A 2 2.49 -34.74 -0.78
N LYS A 3 1.72 -35.83 -0.56
CA LYS A 3 0.26 -35.75 -0.31
C LYS A 3 -0.12 -35.31 1.11
N HIS A 4 0.75 -35.50 2.10
CA HIS A 4 0.48 -35.08 3.48
C HIS A 4 0.79 -33.60 3.73
N LEU A 5 1.68 -33.01 2.91
CA LEU A 5 1.99 -31.57 2.99
C LEU A 5 0.79 -30.72 2.54
N ILE A 6 0.15 -31.09 1.41
CA ILE A 6 -1.00 -30.36 0.84
C ILE A 6 -2.23 -30.42 1.76
N LEU A 7 -2.42 -31.55 2.47
CA LEU A 7 -3.54 -31.71 3.41
C LEU A 7 -3.34 -30.88 4.70
N GLY A 8 -2.08 -30.68 5.12
CA GLY A 8 -1.74 -29.84 6.27
C GLY A 8 -1.93 -28.34 6.00
N THR A 9 -1.56 -27.87 4.80
CA THR A 9 -1.80 -26.46 4.40
C THR A 9 -3.28 -26.16 4.23
N LEU A 10 -4.09 -27.08 3.71
CA LEU A 10 -5.53 -26.87 3.57
C LEU A 10 -6.26 -26.86 4.94
N LEU A 11 -5.81 -27.65 5.91
CA LEU A 11 -6.38 -27.67 7.27
C LEU A 11 -6.02 -26.41 8.09
N GLY A 12 -4.84 -25.82 7.87
CA GLY A 12 -4.45 -24.56 8.51
C GLY A 12 -5.29 -23.37 8.06
N VAL A 13 -5.73 -23.35 6.80
CA VAL A 13 -6.61 -22.30 6.25
C VAL A 13 -8.06 -22.44 6.75
N LEU A 14 -8.53 -23.66 7.00
CA LEU A 14 -9.87 -23.93 7.53
C LEU A 14 -9.98 -23.80 9.06
N GLY A 15 -8.85 -23.81 9.78
CA GLY A 15 -8.76 -23.62 11.23
C GLY A 15 -8.86 -22.17 11.70
N ILE A 16 -8.88 -21.20 10.77
CA ILE A 16 -9.23 -19.80 11.05
C ILE A 16 -10.76 -19.75 11.20
N GLN A 17 -11.26 -20.36 12.28
CA GLN A 17 -12.63 -20.18 12.71
C GLN A 17 -12.80 -18.70 13.00
N VAL A 18 -13.42 -18.00 12.04
CA VAL A 18 -14.12 -16.72 12.12
C VAL A 18 -13.95 -16.08 13.49
N SER A 19 -12.73 -15.60 13.76
CA SER A 19 -12.50 -14.75 14.91
C SER A 19 -13.38 -13.57 14.63
N GLN A 20 -14.49 -13.46 15.38
CA GLN A 20 -15.49 -12.44 15.12
C GLN A 20 -14.73 -11.15 14.93
N ALA A 21 -14.86 -10.58 13.72
CA ALA A 21 -14.22 -9.34 13.35
C ALA A 21 -14.56 -8.34 14.44
N GLN A 22 -13.67 -8.14 15.40
CA GLN A 22 -13.95 -7.23 16.49
C GLN A 22 -13.86 -5.86 15.83
N GLU A 23 -15.03 -5.32 15.52
CA GLU A 23 -15.24 -3.93 15.20
C GLU A 23 -14.27 -3.07 16.01
N LYS A 24 -13.37 -2.35 15.33
CA LYS A 24 -12.31 -1.58 16.00
C LYS A 24 -12.92 -0.29 16.50
N TYR A 25 -13.32 -0.29 17.75
CA TYR A 25 -13.76 0.91 18.45
C TYR A 25 -12.54 1.69 18.95
N GLN A 26 -12.58 3.02 18.81
CA GLN A 26 -11.56 3.95 19.31
C GLN A 26 -12.17 4.94 20.29
N PRO A 27 -11.43 5.41 21.31
CA PRO A 27 -11.90 6.45 22.21
C PRO A 27 -12.43 7.68 21.46
N GLY A 28 -13.63 8.11 21.81
CA GLY A 28 -14.32 9.16 21.09
C GLY A 28 -15.44 9.80 21.91
N PHE A 29 -16.14 10.72 21.27
CA PHE A 29 -17.28 11.40 21.86
C PHE A 29 -18.34 11.73 20.83
N VAL A 30 -19.56 11.93 21.31
CA VAL A 30 -20.72 12.41 20.57
C VAL A 30 -21.21 13.70 21.25
N ILE A 31 -21.68 14.67 20.47
CA ILE A 31 -22.30 15.91 20.94
C ILE A 31 -23.79 15.83 20.65
N THR A 32 -24.63 15.82 21.69
CA THR A 32 -26.09 15.73 21.53
C THR A 32 -26.68 17.00 20.94
N LEU A 33 -27.96 16.97 20.56
CA LEU A 33 -28.68 18.15 20.05
C LEU A 33 -28.75 19.29 21.08
N GLU A 34 -28.70 18.96 22.36
CA GLU A 34 -28.64 19.91 23.48
C GLU A 34 -27.23 20.49 23.71
N GLY A 35 -26.21 19.97 23.02
CA GLY A 35 -24.81 20.39 23.15
C GLY A 35 -24.01 19.62 24.23
N ASP A 36 -24.61 18.62 24.86
CA ASP A 36 -23.92 17.79 25.86
C ASP A 36 -22.95 16.83 25.19
N SER A 37 -21.78 16.61 25.82
CA SER A 37 -20.78 15.67 25.32
C SER A 37 -20.89 14.31 26.03
N LEU A 38 -21.17 13.26 25.25
CA LEU A 38 -21.15 11.87 25.70
C LEU A 38 -19.82 11.22 25.31
N ARG A 39 -19.08 10.68 26.29
CA ARG A 39 -17.80 10.00 26.05
C ARG A 39 -17.97 8.49 26.01
N GLY A 40 -17.25 7.85 25.10
CA GLY A 40 -17.28 6.41 24.88
C GLY A 40 -16.28 6.01 23.81
N GLU A 41 -16.67 5.07 22.97
CA GLU A 41 -15.86 4.64 21.83
C GLU A 41 -16.67 4.74 20.54
N LEU A 42 -16.01 5.05 19.43
CA LEU A 42 -16.60 5.13 18.10
C LEU A 42 -16.02 4.03 17.23
N LEU A 43 -16.86 3.38 16.43
CA LEU A 43 -16.38 2.44 15.42
C LEU A 43 -15.49 3.17 14.43
N THR A 44 -14.27 2.66 14.21
CA THR A 44 -13.35 3.18 13.19
C THR A 44 -13.92 2.90 11.81
N GLN A 45 -14.32 3.94 11.11
CA GLN A 45 -14.90 3.86 9.78
C GLN A 45 -14.11 4.70 8.77
N SER A 46 -14.32 4.45 7.47
CA SER A 46 -13.82 5.34 6.41
C SER A 46 -14.42 6.74 6.55
N SER A 47 -13.73 7.76 6.05
CA SER A 47 -14.29 9.12 5.98
C SER A 47 -15.67 9.16 5.32
N PHE A 48 -15.86 8.39 4.24
CA PHE A 48 -17.14 8.32 3.53
C PHE A 48 -18.27 7.71 4.38
N ALA A 49 -17.96 6.69 5.19
CA ALA A 49 -18.94 6.11 6.10
C ALA A 49 -19.24 7.04 7.28
N ASN A 50 -18.23 7.72 7.83
CA ASN A 50 -18.39 8.73 8.89
C ASN A 50 -19.27 9.92 8.44
N TYR A 51 -19.38 10.22 7.15
CA TYR A 51 -20.33 11.23 6.66
C TYR A 51 -21.80 10.81 6.79
N LYS A 52 -22.08 9.52 6.96
CA LYS A 52 -23.45 8.99 6.98
C LYS A 52 -23.95 8.70 8.37
N GLU A 53 -23.10 8.10 9.19
CA GLU A 53 -23.48 7.65 10.53
C GLU A 53 -22.26 7.57 11.45
N ALA A 54 -22.52 7.58 12.75
CA ALA A 54 -21.55 7.30 13.79
C ALA A 54 -22.04 6.14 14.65
N ILE A 55 -21.25 5.08 14.76
CA ILE A 55 -21.59 3.94 15.63
C ILE A 55 -20.83 4.12 16.94
N PHE A 56 -21.56 4.50 17.99
CA PHE A 56 -21.05 4.81 19.31
C PHE A 56 -21.29 3.68 20.29
N ARG A 57 -20.29 3.34 21.08
CA ARG A 57 -20.32 2.30 22.11
C ARG A 57 -19.99 2.88 23.48
N GLN A 58 -20.79 2.52 24.48
CA GLN A 58 -20.55 2.82 25.88
C GLN A 58 -20.87 1.58 26.73
N GLY A 59 -19.84 0.84 27.13
CA GLY A 59 -20.02 -0.49 27.74
C GLY A 59 -20.64 -1.46 26.73
N ASP A 60 -21.72 -2.13 27.13
CA ASP A 60 -22.47 -3.06 26.25
C ASP A 60 -23.49 -2.36 25.35
N PHE A 61 -23.68 -1.04 25.52
CA PHE A 61 -24.62 -0.27 24.73
C PHE A 61 -23.97 0.21 23.43
N ILE A 62 -24.50 -0.23 22.29
CA ILE A 62 -24.12 0.24 20.96
C ILE A 62 -25.30 1.00 20.36
N LYS A 63 -25.05 2.22 19.88
CA LYS A 63 -26.04 3.06 19.22
C LYS A 63 -25.46 3.69 17.96
N THR A 64 -26.20 3.56 16.87
CA THR A 64 -25.94 4.30 15.63
C THR A 64 -26.63 5.66 15.71
N TYR A 65 -25.87 6.70 15.40
CA TYR A 65 -26.34 8.07 15.31
C TYR A 65 -26.25 8.56 13.87
N TYR A 66 -27.33 9.15 13.40
CA TYR A 66 -27.43 9.84 12.12
C TYR A 66 -27.31 11.36 12.31
N PRO A 67 -27.11 12.13 11.22
CA PRO A 67 -26.96 13.59 11.30
C PRO A 67 -28.08 14.31 12.06
N PHE A 68 -29.32 13.81 11.99
CA PHE A 68 -30.44 14.41 12.71
C PHE A 68 -30.54 14.02 14.18
N ASP A 69 -29.72 13.07 14.65
CA ASP A 69 -29.75 12.61 16.04
C ASP A 69 -28.79 13.39 16.95
N ILE A 70 -27.73 13.99 16.40
CA ILE A 70 -26.59 14.58 17.13
C ILE A 70 -26.01 15.79 16.38
N GLN A 71 -25.41 16.73 17.10
CA GLN A 71 -24.69 17.85 16.48
C GLN A 71 -23.37 17.43 15.84
N GLY A 72 -22.76 16.35 16.32
CA GLY A 72 -21.47 15.90 15.81
C GLY A 72 -20.84 14.82 16.67
N PHE A 73 -19.71 14.31 16.21
CA PHE A 73 -18.93 13.29 16.91
C PHE A 73 -17.46 13.41 16.55
N GLY A 74 -16.57 12.89 17.39
CA GLY A 74 -15.14 12.94 17.11
C GLY A 74 -14.32 11.89 17.83
N TYR A 75 -13.19 11.55 17.22
CA TYR A 75 -12.18 10.67 17.79
C TYR A 75 -11.25 11.48 18.69
N VAL A 76 -10.82 10.92 19.82
CA VAL A 76 -9.88 11.62 20.72
C VAL A 76 -8.53 11.80 20.01
N GLY A 77 -8.11 13.06 19.81
CA GLY A 77 -6.90 13.40 19.06
C GLY A 77 -7.00 13.12 17.56
N GLY A 78 -8.21 12.90 17.05
CA GLY A 78 -8.44 12.56 15.66
C GLY A 78 -9.41 13.54 14.99
N ARG A 79 -10.22 13.00 14.10
CA ARG A 79 -11.14 13.80 13.29
C ARG A 79 -12.41 14.11 14.07
N TYR A 80 -12.98 15.27 13.78
CA TYR A 80 -14.27 15.69 14.29
C TYR A 80 -15.21 15.91 13.11
N PHE A 81 -16.44 15.41 13.24
CA PHE A 81 -17.50 15.47 12.26
C PHE A 81 -18.67 16.23 12.86
N HIS A 82 -19.24 17.15 12.10
CA HIS A 82 -20.30 18.06 12.51
C HIS A 82 -21.49 17.96 11.57
N GLN A 83 -22.69 18.18 12.08
CA GLN A 83 -23.89 18.32 11.27
C GLN A 83 -24.13 19.79 10.95
N LEU A 84 -24.18 20.13 9.66
CA LEU A 84 -24.61 21.44 9.19
C LEU A 84 -26.13 21.45 8.98
N SER A 85 -26.79 22.52 9.43
CA SER A 85 -28.25 22.65 9.36
C SER A 85 -28.78 22.43 7.93
N GLY A 86 -29.72 21.50 7.75
CA GLY A 86 -30.30 21.19 6.44
C GLY A 86 -29.51 20.18 5.59
N MET A 87 -28.34 19.72 6.03
CA MET A 87 -27.65 18.58 5.41
C MET A 87 -28.12 17.25 6.00
N ASP A 88 -28.22 16.23 5.15
CA ASP A 88 -28.57 14.85 5.48
C ASP A 88 -27.34 13.98 5.80
N SER A 89 -26.21 14.63 6.06
CA SER A 89 -24.90 14.01 6.22
C SER A 89 -24.01 14.85 7.13
N PHE A 90 -23.06 14.20 7.79
CA PHE A 90 -22.00 14.87 8.53
C PHE A 90 -20.93 15.43 7.60
N VAL A 91 -20.24 16.45 8.07
CA VAL A 91 -19.08 17.06 7.43
C VAL A 91 -17.88 17.05 8.38
N GLN A 92 -16.68 16.80 7.87
CA GLN A 92 -15.47 16.80 8.68
C GLN A 92 -15.03 18.24 8.96
N ALA A 93 -14.89 18.62 10.22
CA ALA A 93 -14.37 19.93 10.60
C ALA A 93 -12.85 19.97 10.43
N LEU A 94 -12.37 21.01 9.72
CA LEU A 94 -10.95 21.29 9.52
C LEU A 94 -10.49 22.46 10.40
N VAL A 95 -11.34 23.49 10.51
CA VAL A 95 -11.14 24.67 11.36
C VAL A 95 -12.46 25.00 12.04
N LEU A 96 -12.44 25.24 13.34
CA LEU A 96 -13.58 25.76 14.11
C LEU A 96 -13.25 27.16 14.60
N GLY A 97 -14.10 28.15 14.34
CA GLY A 97 -13.85 29.56 14.68
C GLY A 97 -15.05 30.46 14.40
N TYR A 98 -14.82 31.76 14.24
CA TYR A 98 -15.87 32.68 13.78
C TYR A 98 -16.29 32.36 12.34
N MET A 99 -15.32 32.00 11.50
CA MET A 99 -15.53 31.27 10.25
C MET A 99 -15.03 29.84 10.45
N SER A 100 -15.94 28.87 10.36
CA SER A 100 -15.59 27.45 10.41
C SER A 100 -15.42 26.89 8.99
N LEU A 101 -14.51 25.93 8.84
CA LEU A 101 -14.24 25.22 7.61
C LEU A 101 -14.54 23.75 7.78
N TYR A 102 -15.37 23.22 6.90
CA TYR A 102 -15.70 21.81 6.85
C TYR A 102 -15.39 21.22 5.49
N LYS A 103 -15.26 19.89 5.45
CA LYS A 103 -15.01 19.10 4.25
C LYS A 103 -15.97 17.91 4.19
N GLN A 104 -16.51 17.68 3.01
CA GLN A 104 -17.22 16.45 2.70
C GLN A 104 -16.75 15.96 1.33
N ASP A 105 -16.06 14.82 1.33
CA ASP A 105 -15.45 14.27 0.12
C ASP A 105 -14.56 15.32 -0.59
N ASN A 106 -14.95 15.76 -1.78
CA ASN A 106 -14.26 16.76 -2.59
C ASN A 106 -14.86 18.17 -2.50
N ARG A 107 -15.71 18.44 -1.50
CA ARG A 107 -16.37 19.72 -1.27
C ARG A 107 -15.91 20.34 0.05
N TYR A 108 -15.73 21.66 0.03
CA TYR A 108 -15.47 22.46 1.21
C TYR A 108 -16.68 23.33 1.51
N TYR A 109 -16.97 23.50 2.79
CA TYR A 109 -18.08 24.30 3.28
C TYR A 109 -17.54 25.33 4.27
N LEU A 110 -18.02 26.57 4.15
CA LEU A 110 -17.78 27.61 5.13
C LEU A 110 -19.05 27.82 5.92
N GLU A 111 -18.91 28.00 7.22
CA GLU A 111 -20.01 28.41 8.11
C GLU A 111 -19.62 29.68 8.85
N LYS A 112 -20.53 30.65 8.86
CA LYS A 112 -20.39 31.93 9.56
C LYS A 112 -21.76 32.28 10.15
N GLU A 113 -21.80 32.52 11.46
CA GLU A 113 -23.01 32.95 12.17
C GLU A 113 -24.21 31.98 12.00
N GLY A 114 -23.94 30.68 11.83
CA GLY A 114 -24.96 29.63 11.66
C GLY A 114 -25.49 29.47 10.24
N GLU A 115 -25.07 30.33 9.31
CA GLU A 115 -25.30 30.16 7.87
C GLU A 115 -24.08 29.47 7.24
N TRP A 116 -24.32 28.55 6.31
CA TRP A 116 -23.26 27.86 5.60
C TRP A 116 -23.42 27.96 4.08
N ALA A 117 -22.29 27.93 3.39
CA ALA A 117 -22.22 27.93 1.93
C ALA A 117 -21.15 26.96 1.43
N VAL A 118 -21.30 26.49 0.19
CA VAL A 118 -20.25 25.73 -0.49
C VAL A 118 -19.13 26.70 -0.85
N ALA A 119 -17.93 26.40 -0.37
CA ALA A 119 -16.76 27.22 -0.60
C ALA A 119 -16.08 26.88 -1.92
N ALA A 120 -16.00 25.58 -2.21
CA ALA A 120 -15.37 25.06 -3.41
C ALA A 120 -15.66 23.55 -3.56
N GLN A 121 -15.58 23.07 -4.81
CA GLN A 121 -15.74 21.67 -5.14
C GLN A 121 -14.70 21.22 -6.18
N VAL A 122 -14.03 20.09 -5.95
CA VAL A 122 -13.13 19.49 -6.93
C VAL A 122 -13.93 18.57 -7.86
N PHE A 123 -13.90 18.81 -9.17
CA PHE A 123 -14.54 17.95 -10.18
C PHE A 123 -13.49 17.23 -11.05
N GLY A 124 -13.08 16.03 -10.63
CA GLY A 124 -12.11 15.22 -11.38
C GLY A 124 -10.70 15.84 -11.39
N LEU A 125 -9.97 15.71 -12.52
CA LEU A 125 -8.60 16.23 -12.67
C LEU A 125 -8.52 17.76 -12.85
N LYS A 126 -9.65 18.44 -13.06
CA LYS A 126 -9.71 19.90 -13.12
C LYS A 126 -10.42 20.41 -11.88
N SER A 127 -9.68 21.06 -10.99
CA SER A 127 -10.26 21.86 -9.92
C SER A 127 -10.96 23.07 -10.54
N ILE A 128 -12.25 22.95 -10.84
CA ILE A 128 -13.09 24.10 -11.15
C ILE A 128 -13.48 24.68 -9.80
N VAL A 129 -12.90 25.83 -9.43
CA VAL A 129 -13.41 26.62 -8.31
C VAL A 129 -14.71 27.25 -8.79
N GLU A 130 -15.79 26.49 -8.67
CA GLU A 130 -17.13 26.96 -8.99
C GLU A 130 -17.81 27.39 -7.71
N ASP A 131 -17.39 28.51 -7.12
CA ASP A 131 -18.34 29.37 -6.42
C ASP A 131 -17.83 30.80 -6.19
N VAL A 132 -18.58 31.78 -6.68
CA VAL A 132 -18.40 33.21 -6.41
C VAL A 132 -18.72 33.53 -4.94
N SER A 133 -19.51 32.66 -4.28
CA SER A 133 -19.97 32.82 -2.91
C SER A 133 -18.83 32.84 -1.88
N ALA A 134 -17.81 32.01 -2.06
CA ALA A 134 -16.68 31.93 -1.12
C ALA A 134 -15.87 33.22 -1.10
N SER A 135 -15.52 33.76 -2.27
CA SER A 135 -14.81 35.04 -2.38
C SER A 135 -15.59 36.18 -1.74
N LEU A 136 -16.91 36.25 -1.96
CA LEU A 136 -17.75 37.29 -1.36
C LEU A 136 -17.78 37.19 0.18
N THR A 137 -17.71 35.98 0.73
CA THR A 137 -17.72 35.75 2.18
C THR A 137 -16.44 36.25 2.85
N PHE A 138 -15.29 36.20 2.15
CA PHE A 138 -13.99 36.68 2.67
C PHE A 138 -13.76 38.19 2.54
N MET A 139 -14.48 38.86 1.62
CA MET A 139 -14.23 40.27 1.25
C MET A 139 -14.57 41.29 2.35
N ASP A 140 -15.31 40.92 3.39
CA ASP A 140 -15.57 41.81 4.52
C ASP A 140 -14.37 41.96 5.49
N CYS A 141 -13.26 41.28 5.19
CA CYS A 141 -12.03 41.33 5.99
C CYS A 141 -10.76 41.26 5.15
N LEU A 142 -10.74 40.43 4.10
CA LEU A 142 -9.55 40.19 3.29
C LEU A 142 -9.58 41.03 2.00
N ASP A 143 -8.41 41.52 1.59
CA ASP A 143 -8.24 42.13 0.27
C ASP A 143 -8.51 41.11 -0.84
N GLU A 144 -8.89 41.57 -2.03
CA GLU A 144 -9.26 40.73 -3.19
C GLU A 144 -8.21 39.67 -3.53
N LYS A 145 -6.92 40.01 -3.42
CA LYS A 145 -5.80 39.08 -3.67
C LYS A 145 -5.72 37.96 -2.63
N ASP A 146 -6.08 38.26 -1.39
CA ASP A 146 -6.04 37.30 -0.29
C ASP A 146 -7.33 36.49 -0.17
N ALA A 147 -8.44 37.00 -0.68
CA ALA A 147 -9.71 36.28 -0.73
C ALA A 147 -9.71 35.12 -1.74
N PHE A 148 -8.84 35.14 -2.76
CA PHE A 148 -8.83 34.11 -3.80
C PHE A 148 -8.05 32.85 -3.38
N ILE A 149 -8.69 31.68 -3.54
CA ILE A 149 -8.06 30.37 -3.34
C ILE A 149 -7.48 29.92 -4.69
N THR A 150 -6.15 29.97 -4.82
CA THR A 150 -5.45 29.63 -6.07
C THR A 150 -5.30 28.12 -6.27
N GLN A 151 -5.24 27.35 -5.18
CA GLN A 151 -5.10 25.89 -5.20
C GLN A 151 -6.12 25.28 -4.26
N LEU A 152 -6.89 24.31 -4.77
CA LEU A 152 -7.96 23.67 -4.02
C LEU A 152 -7.47 22.44 -3.26
N ASP A 153 -6.58 22.67 -2.30
CA ASP A 153 -6.08 21.67 -1.36
C ASP A 153 -6.38 22.09 0.09
N ASP A 154 -6.48 21.10 0.98
CA ASP A 154 -6.83 21.34 2.38
C ASP A 154 -5.92 22.39 3.04
N LYS A 155 -4.62 22.46 2.70
CA LYS A 155 -3.69 23.40 3.34
C LYS A 155 -4.01 24.82 2.90
N SER A 156 -4.14 25.05 1.60
CA SER A 156 -4.47 26.36 1.04
C SER A 156 -5.80 26.91 1.59
N VAL A 157 -6.85 26.09 1.65
CA VAL A 157 -8.17 26.53 2.15
C VAL A 157 -8.12 26.80 3.66
N ILE A 158 -7.44 25.95 4.44
CA ILE A 158 -7.25 26.16 5.89
C ILE A 158 -6.50 27.47 6.17
N GLU A 159 -5.42 27.75 5.44
CA GLU A 159 -4.63 28.98 5.61
C GLU A 159 -5.49 30.24 5.37
N LYS A 160 -6.37 30.22 4.38
CA LYS A 160 -7.30 31.33 4.12
C LYS A 160 -8.32 31.54 5.25
N VAL A 161 -8.90 30.46 5.76
CA VAL A 161 -9.86 30.54 6.88
C VAL A 161 -9.17 30.98 8.17
N ILE A 162 -7.94 30.55 8.41
CA ILE A 162 -7.10 31.05 9.51
C ILE A 162 -6.85 32.56 9.37
N LEU A 163 -6.45 33.01 8.18
CA LEU A 163 -6.22 34.43 7.91
C LEU A 163 -7.47 35.26 8.18
N TYR A 164 -8.63 34.78 7.77
CA TYR A 164 -9.91 35.42 8.04
C TYR A 164 -10.24 35.50 9.54
N ASN A 165 -10.13 34.38 10.27
CA ASN A 165 -10.39 34.35 11.70
C ASN A 165 -9.45 35.27 12.49
N ASN A 166 -8.18 35.36 12.08
CA ASN A 166 -7.22 36.33 12.62
C ASN A 166 -7.66 37.77 12.33
N CYS A 167 -8.10 38.07 11.10
CA CYS A 167 -8.59 39.41 10.72
C CYS A 167 -9.80 39.84 11.57
N LYS A 168 -10.68 38.91 11.93
CA LYS A 168 -11.81 39.14 12.85
C LYS A 168 -11.42 39.12 14.34
N ASN A 169 -10.13 38.96 14.68
CA ASN A 169 -9.64 38.80 16.05
C ASN A 169 -10.38 37.73 16.85
N SER A 170 -10.80 36.65 16.18
CA SER A 170 -11.53 35.54 16.80
C SER A 170 -10.60 34.39 17.15
N SER A 171 -10.88 33.69 18.25
CA SER A 171 -10.20 32.44 18.56
C SER A 171 -10.67 31.33 17.62
N TYR A 172 -9.74 30.51 17.14
CA TYR A 172 -10.03 29.35 16.29
C TYR A 172 -9.19 28.14 16.72
N ARG A 173 -9.64 26.95 16.34
CA ARG A 173 -8.92 25.68 16.51
C ARG A 173 -8.79 24.97 15.16
N VAL A 174 -7.56 24.56 14.82
CA VAL A 174 -7.26 23.80 13.61
C VAL A 174 -7.18 22.32 13.95
N LEU A 175 -8.17 21.55 13.51
CA LEU A 175 -8.31 20.13 13.87
C LEU A 175 -7.44 19.21 13.01
N ARG A 176 -7.12 19.61 11.78
CA ARG A 176 -6.24 18.83 10.88
C ARG A 176 -4.84 18.59 11.45
N ASN A 177 -4.39 19.42 12.38
CA ASN A 177 -3.05 19.32 12.97
C ASN A 177 -2.92 18.24 14.06
N GLU A 178 -4.02 17.60 14.44
CA GLU A 178 -4.04 16.56 15.48
C GLU A 178 -3.65 15.17 14.93
N LEU A 179 -3.75 14.96 13.61
CA LEU A 179 -3.31 13.71 12.97
C LEU A 179 -1.78 13.67 12.81
N PRO A 180 -1.15 12.50 13.06
CA PRO A 180 0.28 12.34 12.80
C PRO A 180 0.60 12.54 11.32
N ALA A 181 1.76 13.14 11.05
CA ALA A 181 2.22 13.33 9.67
C ALA A 181 2.65 12.02 9.00
N LEU A 182 3.10 11.06 9.80
CA LEU A 182 3.67 9.79 9.40
C LEU A 182 3.33 8.74 10.47
N GLU A 183 2.78 7.61 10.05
CA GLU A 183 2.65 6.41 10.87
C GLU A 183 3.53 5.31 10.28
N ALA A 184 4.26 4.59 11.13
CA ALA A 184 5.16 3.52 10.70
C ALA A 184 4.70 2.20 11.31
N GLU A 185 4.45 1.23 10.46
CA GLU A 185 4.06 -0.12 10.83
C GLU A 185 5.17 -1.11 10.46
N PHE A 186 5.46 -2.06 11.35
CA PHE A 186 6.50 -3.06 11.13
C PHE A 186 5.87 -4.43 10.96
N GLY A 187 6.38 -5.22 10.02
CA GLY A 187 5.83 -6.53 9.71
C GLY A 187 6.88 -7.61 9.46
N LEU A 188 6.46 -8.85 9.65
CA LEU A 188 7.15 -10.06 9.19
C LEU A 188 6.45 -10.55 7.92
N THR A 189 7.22 -10.91 6.91
CA THR A 189 6.71 -11.46 5.65
C THR A 189 7.23 -12.88 5.46
N GLY A 190 6.39 -13.77 4.97
CA GLY A 190 6.77 -15.15 4.66
C GLY A 190 5.93 -15.69 3.52
N GLY A 191 6.53 -16.37 2.54
CA GLY A 191 5.83 -16.74 1.32
C GLY A 191 6.54 -17.76 0.45
N VAL A 192 6.01 -17.92 -0.75
CA VAL A 192 6.58 -18.74 -1.82
C VAL A 192 6.81 -17.87 -3.05
N VAL A 193 7.95 -18.06 -3.71
CA VAL A 193 8.34 -17.39 -4.94
C VAL A 193 8.47 -18.43 -6.04
N LEU A 194 7.72 -18.24 -7.13
CA LEU A 194 7.95 -18.87 -8.42
C LEU A 194 8.91 -17.97 -9.20
N GLY A 195 10.18 -18.38 -9.25
CA GLY A 195 11.21 -17.73 -10.05
C GLY A 195 11.25 -18.28 -11.47
N GLN A 196 11.46 -17.41 -12.44
CA GLN A 196 11.70 -17.74 -13.83
C GLN A 196 12.91 -16.96 -14.32
N LEU A 197 13.98 -17.67 -14.72
CA LEU A 197 15.12 -17.07 -15.39
C LEU A 197 14.92 -17.22 -16.89
N ILE A 198 14.99 -16.12 -17.63
CA ILE A 198 14.89 -16.10 -19.10
C ILE A 198 16.26 -15.71 -19.64
N THR A 199 16.83 -16.56 -20.48
CA THR A 199 18.07 -16.27 -21.21
C THR A 199 17.71 -15.93 -22.64
N LYS A 200 18.15 -14.78 -23.13
CA LYS A 200 18.04 -14.41 -24.54
C LYS A 200 19.43 -14.51 -25.17
N GLU A 201 19.55 -15.37 -26.17
CA GLU A 201 20.73 -15.43 -27.03
C GLU A 201 20.66 -14.29 -28.05
N ASP A 202 21.51 -13.28 -27.89
CA ASP A 202 21.67 -12.25 -28.92
C ASP A 202 22.79 -12.63 -29.93
N VAL A 203 23.76 -13.49 -29.56
CA VAL A 203 24.98 -13.69 -30.37
C VAL A 203 25.57 -15.12 -30.41
N ASP A 204 25.25 -16.06 -29.51
CA ASP A 204 25.82 -17.43 -29.58
C ASP A 204 24.88 -18.40 -30.31
N PRO A 205 25.17 -18.85 -31.55
CA PRO A 205 24.32 -19.78 -32.29
C PRO A 205 24.33 -21.22 -31.74
N ARG A 206 24.94 -21.45 -30.57
CA ARG A 206 25.16 -22.79 -30.01
C ARG A 206 24.17 -23.20 -28.93
N GLY A 207 23.13 -22.41 -28.60
CA GLY A 207 21.98 -22.90 -27.83
C GLY A 207 22.33 -23.47 -26.46
N ILE A 208 23.39 -22.97 -25.83
CA ILE A 208 24.12 -23.68 -24.78
C ILE A 208 23.33 -23.75 -23.45
N MET A 209 22.24 -23.00 -23.37
CA MET A 209 21.40 -22.85 -22.19
C MET A 209 19.93 -23.00 -22.56
N PRO A 210 19.09 -23.60 -21.69
CA PRO A 210 17.65 -23.48 -21.81
C PRO A 210 17.19 -22.03 -21.82
N ASP A 211 16.32 -21.66 -22.76
CA ASP A 211 15.69 -20.34 -22.86
C ASP A 211 15.00 -19.89 -21.56
N GLN A 212 14.59 -20.87 -20.74
CA GLN A 212 13.85 -20.64 -19.52
C GLN A 212 14.20 -21.66 -18.44
N TYR A 213 14.40 -21.15 -17.23
CA TYR A 213 14.46 -21.93 -15.99
C TYR A 213 13.27 -21.60 -15.10
N GLN A 214 12.89 -22.52 -14.22
CA GLN A 214 11.84 -22.32 -13.23
C GLN A 214 12.26 -22.86 -11.86
N THR A 215 11.81 -22.19 -10.80
CA THR A 215 12.05 -22.64 -9.42
C THR A 215 10.94 -22.21 -8.47
N TRP A 216 10.80 -22.90 -7.34
CA TRP A 216 9.79 -22.65 -6.32
C TRP A 216 10.43 -22.66 -4.94
N ASP A 217 10.61 -21.47 -4.37
CA ASP A 217 11.39 -21.30 -3.15
C ASP A 217 10.59 -20.57 -2.08
N ALA A 218 10.95 -20.81 -0.82
CA ALA A 218 10.41 -20.06 0.30
C ALA A 218 11.12 -18.71 0.41
N THR A 219 10.37 -17.67 0.78
CA THR A 219 10.93 -16.35 1.12
C THR A 219 10.49 -15.93 2.51
N PHE A 220 11.35 -15.18 3.19
CA PHE A 220 11.06 -14.56 4.48
C PHE A 220 11.66 -13.17 4.53
N GLY A 221 11.04 -12.26 5.26
CA GLY A 221 11.51 -10.89 5.33
C GLY A 221 10.93 -10.07 6.46
N LEU A 222 11.50 -8.88 6.60
CA LEU A 222 11.01 -7.81 7.45
C LEU A 222 10.48 -6.70 6.54
N SER A 223 9.34 -6.12 6.88
CA SER A 223 8.77 -4.98 6.16
C SER A 223 8.51 -3.80 7.08
N VAL A 224 8.59 -2.61 6.53
CA VAL A 224 8.13 -1.36 7.12
C VAL A 224 7.17 -0.69 6.15
N MET A 225 6.00 -0.30 6.64
CA MET A 225 5.03 0.48 5.89
C MET A 225 4.88 1.85 6.54
N LEU A 226 4.96 2.87 5.70
CA LEU A 226 4.84 4.27 6.06
C LEU A 226 3.52 4.80 5.50
N GLU A 227 2.58 5.12 6.39
CA GLU A 227 1.30 5.74 6.04
C GLU A 227 1.36 7.26 6.31
N PHE A 228 0.59 8.04 5.58
CA PHE A 228 0.57 9.51 5.69
C PHE A 228 -0.83 10.04 6.01
N PRO A 229 -1.39 9.76 7.21
CA PRO A 229 -2.82 9.99 7.53
C PRO A 229 -3.31 11.43 7.30
N ARG A 230 -2.39 12.40 7.36
CA ARG A 230 -2.66 13.83 7.15
C ARG A 230 -2.79 14.24 5.68
N THR A 231 -2.09 13.54 4.79
CA THR A 231 -2.08 13.81 3.35
C THR A 231 -3.06 12.89 2.63
N SER A 232 -3.09 11.60 3.02
CA SER A 232 -4.01 10.60 2.46
C SER A 232 -4.17 9.43 3.42
N GLU A 233 -5.41 8.98 3.64
CA GLU A 233 -5.69 7.70 4.33
C GLU A 233 -5.30 6.46 3.52
N ASN A 234 -5.11 6.65 2.22
CA ASN A 234 -5.05 5.54 1.29
C ASN A 234 -3.65 5.37 0.73
N LEU A 235 -2.81 6.42 0.70
CA LEU A 235 -1.44 6.30 0.21
C LEU A 235 -0.51 5.76 1.30
N PHE A 236 0.37 4.85 0.88
CA PHE A 236 1.45 4.34 1.71
C PHE A 236 2.72 4.15 0.90
N VAL A 237 3.86 4.11 1.60
CA VAL A 237 5.16 3.69 1.07
C VAL A 237 5.57 2.44 1.84
N GLU A 238 6.08 1.43 1.15
CA GLU A 238 6.51 0.18 1.75
C GLU A 238 7.95 -0.14 1.36
N SER A 239 8.74 -0.55 2.35
CA SER A 239 10.10 -1.05 2.15
C SER A 239 10.39 -2.22 3.07
N GLY A 240 11.53 -2.87 2.91
CA GLY A 240 11.85 -4.06 3.68
C GLY A 240 13.17 -4.71 3.29
N ILE A 241 13.42 -5.86 3.90
CA ILE A 241 14.53 -6.74 3.57
C ILE A 241 13.97 -8.15 3.49
N HIS A 242 13.99 -8.76 2.30
CA HIS A 242 13.55 -10.13 2.09
C HIS A 242 14.76 -10.99 1.71
N TRP A 243 14.85 -12.17 2.31
CA TRP A 243 15.80 -13.21 1.93
C TRP A 243 15.24 -14.06 0.81
N MET A 244 16.07 -14.32 -0.19
CA MET A 244 15.78 -15.22 -1.31
C MET A 244 16.90 -16.24 -1.45
N ASP A 245 16.53 -17.51 -1.61
CA ASP A 245 17.44 -18.61 -1.92
C ASP A 245 16.79 -19.42 -3.04
N GLN A 246 17.30 -19.27 -4.26
CA GLN A 246 16.68 -19.79 -5.48
C GLN A 246 17.60 -20.74 -6.21
N GLN A 247 17.08 -21.91 -6.58
CA GLN A 247 17.85 -22.93 -7.30
C GLN A 247 17.19 -23.22 -8.65
N PHE A 248 17.89 -22.92 -9.74
CA PHE A 248 17.43 -23.20 -11.09
C PHE A 248 18.22 -24.37 -11.65
N VAL A 249 17.52 -25.34 -12.24
CA VAL A 249 18.13 -26.47 -12.95
C VAL A 249 17.56 -26.51 -14.36
N GLY A 250 18.44 -26.63 -15.35
CA GLY A 250 18.10 -26.66 -16.76
C GLY A 250 18.85 -27.76 -17.50
N TYR A 251 18.23 -28.28 -18.55
CA TYR A 251 18.78 -29.28 -19.44
C TYR A 251 18.47 -28.90 -20.88
N THR A 252 19.48 -28.91 -21.74
CA THR A 252 19.31 -28.76 -23.20
C THR A 252 20.09 -29.85 -23.93
N GLU A 253 19.66 -30.17 -25.14
CA GLU A 253 20.29 -31.19 -25.99
C GLU A 253 20.51 -30.63 -27.39
N ASP A 254 21.76 -30.67 -27.86
CA ASP A 254 22.14 -30.29 -29.20
C ASP A 254 22.54 -31.51 -30.03
N VAL A 255 21.74 -31.82 -31.05
CA VAL A 255 21.94 -32.99 -31.90
C VAL A 255 22.63 -32.59 -33.19
N TYR A 256 23.88 -33.02 -33.34
CA TYR A 256 24.65 -32.99 -34.58
C TYR A 256 24.65 -34.36 -35.27
N PHE A 257 25.09 -34.42 -36.53
CA PHE A 257 24.96 -35.62 -37.39
C PHE A 257 25.43 -36.94 -36.75
N ASN A 258 26.48 -36.94 -35.93
CA ASN A 258 26.99 -38.13 -35.24
C ASN A 258 27.38 -37.86 -33.77
N GLN A 259 26.87 -36.78 -33.20
CA GLN A 259 27.23 -36.31 -31.86
C GLN A 259 26.01 -35.66 -31.23
N THR A 260 25.72 -36.03 -29.99
CA THR A 260 24.73 -35.35 -29.16
C THR A 260 25.44 -34.72 -27.98
N ASP A 261 25.27 -33.41 -27.82
CA ASP A 261 25.79 -32.68 -26.68
C ASP A 261 24.65 -32.45 -25.68
N TYR A 262 24.86 -32.89 -24.45
CA TYR A 262 23.95 -32.71 -23.32
C TYR A 262 24.49 -31.60 -22.43
N HIS A 263 23.70 -30.57 -22.20
CA HIS A 263 24.09 -29.48 -21.31
C HIS A 263 23.19 -29.44 -20.07
N ASP A 264 23.78 -29.81 -18.93
CA ASP A 264 23.16 -29.64 -17.61
C ASP A 264 23.64 -28.33 -17.00
N THR A 265 22.71 -27.57 -16.47
CA THR A 265 22.95 -26.22 -15.93
C THR A 265 22.30 -26.10 -14.56
N GLN A 266 23.06 -25.64 -13.58
CA GLN A 266 22.61 -25.39 -12.22
C GLN A 266 22.97 -23.96 -11.82
N ILE A 267 22.00 -23.22 -11.34
CA ILE A 267 22.16 -21.83 -10.93
C ILE A 267 21.61 -21.69 -9.51
N ASP A 268 22.50 -21.44 -8.57
CA ASP A 268 22.15 -21.17 -7.17
C ASP A 268 22.29 -19.68 -6.90
N LEU A 269 21.19 -19.02 -6.57
CA LEU A 269 21.12 -17.58 -6.30
C LEU A 269 20.61 -17.32 -4.89
N ARG A 270 21.50 -16.84 -4.02
CA ARG A 270 21.15 -16.37 -2.69
C ARG A 270 21.36 -14.87 -2.59
N TYR A 271 20.31 -14.13 -2.27
CA TYR A 271 20.37 -12.67 -2.28
C TYR A 271 19.38 -12.03 -1.28
N LEU A 272 19.65 -10.76 -0.96
CA LEU A 272 18.73 -9.90 -0.25
C LEU A 272 17.96 -9.03 -1.23
N GLN A 273 16.67 -8.90 -1.02
CA GLN A 273 15.78 -8.05 -1.77
C GLN A 273 15.33 -6.86 -0.92
N LEU A 274 15.52 -5.64 -1.43
CA LEU A 274 15.17 -4.37 -0.81
C LEU A 274 14.08 -3.67 -1.67
N PRO A 275 12.79 -3.93 -1.40
CA PRO A 275 11.72 -3.26 -2.12
C PRO A 275 11.57 -1.80 -1.69
N PHE A 276 11.21 -0.93 -2.64
CA PHE A 276 10.78 0.45 -2.42
C PHE A 276 9.50 0.68 -3.25
N LEU A 277 8.37 0.50 -2.60
CA LEU A 277 7.06 0.42 -3.25
C LEU A 277 6.18 1.58 -2.78
N VAL A 278 5.48 2.21 -3.71
CA VAL A 278 4.41 3.16 -3.41
C VAL A 278 3.09 2.45 -3.70
N GLY A 279 2.12 2.61 -2.81
CA GLY A 279 0.84 1.96 -2.98
C GLY A 279 -0.34 2.76 -2.46
N TYR A 280 -1.50 2.19 -2.70
CA TYR A 280 -2.78 2.67 -2.28
C TYR A 280 -3.54 1.54 -1.61
N GLN A 281 -4.28 1.86 -0.56
CA GLN A 281 -5.16 0.95 0.16
C GLN A 281 -6.58 1.50 0.25
N SER A 282 -7.58 0.64 0.16
CA SER A 282 -8.97 1.04 0.37
C SER A 282 -9.18 1.42 1.84
N SER A 283 -9.99 2.45 2.08
CA SER A 283 -10.34 2.92 3.43
C SER A 283 -11.35 2.00 4.15
N SER A 284 -11.69 0.85 3.57
CA SER A 284 -12.66 -0.09 4.13
C SER A 284 -12.06 -0.81 5.34
N PHE A 285 -12.69 -0.66 6.49
CA PHE A 285 -12.42 -1.47 7.69
C PHE A 285 -13.46 -2.61 7.77
N PRO A 286 -13.12 -3.83 8.23
CA PRO A 286 -11.81 -4.30 8.73
C PRO A 286 -10.83 -4.77 7.64
N SER A 287 -11.27 -4.77 6.39
CA SER A 287 -10.51 -5.33 5.28
C SER A 287 -10.10 -4.30 4.24
N LYS A 288 -8.80 -4.17 4.01
CA LYS A 288 -8.21 -3.23 3.07
C LYS A 288 -7.69 -3.97 1.84
N PHE A 289 -8.18 -3.61 0.66
CA PHE A 289 -7.58 -4.02 -0.60
C PHE A 289 -6.42 -3.08 -0.92
N ARG A 290 -5.28 -3.62 -1.35
CA ARG A 290 -4.04 -2.88 -1.60
C ARG A 290 -3.56 -3.09 -3.02
N PHE A 291 -3.07 -2.03 -3.65
CA PHE A 291 -2.25 -2.10 -4.85
C PHE A 291 -0.96 -1.32 -4.63
N LYS A 292 0.16 -1.82 -5.16
CA LYS A 292 1.45 -1.13 -5.03
C LYS A 292 2.34 -1.41 -6.23
N GLY A 293 3.30 -0.52 -6.44
CA GLY A 293 4.35 -0.72 -7.42
C GLY A 293 5.57 0.15 -7.13
N GLY A 294 6.71 -0.22 -7.70
CA GLY A 294 7.94 0.51 -7.50
C GLY A 294 9.17 -0.27 -7.95
N ALA A 295 10.29 0.02 -7.29
CA ALA A 295 11.58 -0.55 -7.60
C ALA A 295 11.99 -1.57 -6.54
N VAL A 296 12.83 -2.52 -6.94
CA VAL A 296 13.37 -3.55 -6.07
C VAL A 296 14.85 -3.66 -6.33
N PHE A 297 15.66 -3.45 -5.31
CA PHE A 297 17.09 -3.70 -5.38
C PHE A 297 17.38 -5.10 -4.87
N MET A 298 18.27 -5.80 -5.55
CA MET A 298 18.68 -7.16 -5.18
C MET A 298 20.19 -7.19 -5.04
N ALA A 299 20.65 -7.67 -3.89
CA ALA A 299 22.04 -7.74 -3.50
C ALA A 299 22.43 -9.22 -3.33
N PRO A 300 23.10 -9.83 -4.32
CA PRO A 300 23.64 -11.17 -4.21
C PRO A 300 24.57 -11.32 -3.01
N LEU A 301 24.39 -12.44 -2.30
CA LEU A 301 25.26 -12.85 -1.20
C LEU A 301 26.14 -14.02 -1.62
N GLU A 302 25.56 -14.96 -2.37
CA GLU A 302 26.23 -16.14 -2.89
C GLU A 302 25.58 -16.51 -4.22
N THR A 303 26.41 -16.73 -5.23
CA THR A 303 25.97 -17.08 -6.58
C THR A 303 26.85 -18.20 -7.07
N SER A 304 26.24 -19.29 -7.52
CA SER A 304 26.95 -20.35 -8.23
C SER A 304 26.26 -20.61 -9.54
N PHE A 305 27.05 -20.73 -10.58
CA PHE A 305 26.57 -21.07 -11.90
C PHE A 305 27.44 -22.19 -12.44
N ILE A 306 26.90 -23.40 -12.44
CA ILE A 306 27.64 -24.59 -12.83
C ILE A 306 27.02 -25.13 -14.10
N LYS A 307 27.87 -25.37 -15.11
CA LYS A 307 27.48 -26.06 -16.32
C LYS A 307 28.31 -27.33 -16.49
N THR A 308 27.64 -28.42 -16.84
CA THR A 308 28.27 -29.67 -17.27
C THR A 308 27.88 -29.96 -18.71
N THR A 309 28.85 -30.33 -19.54
CA THR A 309 28.60 -30.72 -20.94
C THR A 309 29.03 -32.17 -21.13
N ASP A 310 28.08 -33.06 -21.37
CA ASP A 310 28.37 -34.44 -21.73
C ASP A 310 28.24 -34.61 -23.24
N ILE A 311 29.20 -35.29 -23.86
CA ILE A 311 29.24 -35.48 -25.32
C ILE A 311 29.07 -36.97 -25.61
N GLU A 312 27.98 -37.34 -26.27
CA GLU A 312 27.79 -38.69 -26.80
C GLU A 312 28.19 -38.75 -28.27
N ARG A 313 29.19 -39.58 -28.59
CA ARG A 313 29.65 -39.78 -29.98
C ARG A 313 29.80 -41.25 -30.28
N ASN A 314 29.05 -41.75 -31.29
CA ASN A 314 29.03 -43.16 -31.68
C ASN A 314 28.72 -44.12 -30.49
N GLY A 315 27.83 -43.72 -29.57
CA GLY A 315 27.45 -44.52 -28.40
C GLY A 315 28.46 -44.48 -27.24
N LEU A 316 29.50 -43.65 -27.32
CA LEU A 316 30.41 -43.39 -26.21
C LEU A 316 30.06 -42.03 -25.57
N LEU A 317 29.65 -42.05 -24.31
CA LEU A 317 29.39 -40.85 -23.50
C LEU A 317 30.69 -40.40 -22.81
N ASN A 318 31.17 -39.21 -23.17
CA ASN A 318 32.27 -38.55 -22.49
C ASN A 318 31.70 -37.46 -21.58
N ARG A 319 31.91 -37.59 -20.26
CA ARG A 319 31.40 -36.60 -19.31
C ARG A 319 32.32 -35.41 -19.18
N GLY A 320 31.76 -34.21 -19.28
CA GLY A 320 32.51 -32.98 -19.06
C GLY A 320 32.80 -32.75 -17.58
N GLU A 321 33.85 -31.97 -17.29
CA GLU A 321 34.02 -31.42 -15.96
C GLU A 321 33.07 -30.22 -15.77
N PRO A 322 32.50 -30.03 -14.57
CA PRO A 322 31.70 -28.85 -14.28
C PRO A 322 32.53 -27.57 -14.44
N ALA A 323 31.99 -26.58 -15.13
CA ALA A 323 32.62 -25.29 -15.35
C ALA A 323 31.72 -24.14 -14.87
N GLU A 324 32.33 -23.13 -14.24
CA GLU A 324 31.68 -21.86 -13.96
C GLU A 324 31.62 -21.02 -15.24
N VAL A 325 30.45 -20.44 -15.54
CA VAL A 325 30.23 -19.79 -16.85
C VAL A 325 30.32 -18.27 -16.79
N TRP A 326 29.86 -17.63 -15.70
CA TRP A 326 30.02 -16.19 -15.50
C TRP A 326 29.82 -15.77 -14.04
N GLU A 327 30.22 -14.54 -13.73
CA GLU A 327 29.95 -13.85 -12.47
C GLU A 327 28.74 -12.92 -12.64
N LEU A 328 27.86 -12.86 -11.65
CA LEU A 328 26.73 -11.93 -11.65
C LEU A 328 27.16 -10.52 -11.21
N GLU A 329 26.42 -9.51 -11.66
CA GLU A 329 26.59 -8.15 -11.15
C GLU A 329 26.40 -8.11 -9.62
N PRO A 330 27.17 -7.26 -8.91
CA PRO A 330 27.09 -7.14 -7.45
C PRO A 330 25.75 -6.60 -6.96
N TRP A 331 24.93 -6.06 -7.85
CA TRP A 331 23.57 -5.64 -7.58
C TRP A 331 22.77 -5.59 -8.87
N PHE A 332 21.45 -5.81 -8.77
CA PHE A 332 20.54 -5.61 -9.89
C PHE A 332 19.24 -4.97 -9.45
N LEU A 333 18.62 -4.27 -10.40
CA LEU A 333 17.40 -3.49 -10.21
C LEU A 333 16.23 -4.17 -10.92
N GLY A 334 15.07 -4.23 -10.26
CA GLY A 334 13.82 -4.69 -10.84
C GLY A 334 12.67 -3.72 -10.64
N LEU A 335 11.67 -3.85 -11.50
CA LEU A 335 10.37 -3.22 -11.34
C LEU A 335 9.40 -4.22 -10.73
N SER A 336 8.60 -3.78 -9.76
CA SER A 336 7.64 -4.63 -9.08
C SER A 336 6.25 -3.99 -9.03
N ALA A 337 5.24 -4.84 -9.12
CA ALA A 337 3.85 -4.49 -8.93
C ALA A 337 3.14 -5.60 -8.15
N GLY A 338 2.21 -5.22 -7.27
CA GLY A 338 1.52 -6.16 -6.41
C GLY A 338 0.11 -5.75 -6.04
N VAL A 339 -0.68 -6.76 -5.70
CA VAL A 339 -2.02 -6.63 -5.12
C VAL A 339 -2.09 -7.43 -3.83
N GLY A 340 -2.79 -6.89 -2.85
CA GLY A 340 -2.90 -7.52 -1.55
C GLY A 340 -4.26 -7.31 -0.90
N TYR A 341 -4.56 -8.18 0.05
CA TYR A 341 -5.71 -8.06 0.92
C TYR A 341 -5.23 -8.12 2.36
N ARG A 342 -5.56 -7.11 3.15
CA ARG A 342 -5.16 -6.97 4.55
C ARG A 342 -6.39 -7.01 5.45
N TYR A 343 -6.27 -7.69 6.57
CA TYR A 343 -7.31 -7.82 7.58
C TYR A 343 -6.75 -7.43 8.95
N GLU A 344 -7.38 -6.45 9.61
CA GLU A 344 -6.95 -5.97 10.94
C GLU A 344 -7.60 -6.80 12.06
N LEU A 345 -6.77 -7.23 13.02
CA LEU A 345 -7.09 -8.05 14.20
C LEU A 345 -6.60 -7.33 15.47
N GLY A 346 -7.27 -6.25 15.85
CA GLY A 346 -6.91 -5.46 17.04
C GLY A 346 -5.56 -4.77 16.89
N LYS A 347 -4.52 -5.30 17.58
CA LYS A 347 -3.14 -4.78 17.54
C LYS A 347 -2.25 -5.45 16.47
N PHE A 348 -2.81 -6.36 15.71
CA PHE A 348 -2.11 -7.06 14.65
C PHE A 348 -2.91 -6.93 13.35
N ALA A 349 -2.25 -7.13 12.22
CA ALA A 349 -2.94 -7.36 10.96
C ALA A 349 -2.32 -8.55 10.23
N ILE A 350 -3.15 -9.28 9.50
CA ILE A 350 -2.72 -10.36 8.63
C ILE A 350 -3.05 -9.96 7.19
N GLY A 351 -2.10 -10.14 6.29
CA GLY A 351 -2.28 -9.84 4.87
C GLY A 351 -1.88 -11.02 3.99
N VAL A 352 -2.54 -11.14 2.84
CA VAL A 352 -2.08 -11.99 1.74
C VAL A 352 -1.77 -11.08 0.56
N GLU A 353 -0.63 -11.29 -0.07
CA GLU A 353 -0.14 -10.44 -1.14
C GLU A 353 0.45 -11.26 -2.29
N GLY A 354 0.05 -10.91 -3.51
CA GLY A 354 0.66 -11.38 -4.75
C GLY A 354 1.49 -10.27 -5.39
N THR A 355 2.75 -10.52 -5.68
CA THR A 355 3.65 -9.57 -6.35
C THR A 355 4.29 -10.19 -7.59
N TYR A 356 4.42 -9.39 -8.63
CA TYR A 356 5.22 -9.68 -9.80
C TYR A 356 6.41 -8.73 -9.85
N THR A 357 7.62 -9.29 -10.01
CA THR A 357 8.86 -8.52 -10.11
C THR A 357 9.62 -8.95 -11.34
N ARG A 358 10.13 -7.98 -12.10
CA ARG A 358 10.95 -8.21 -13.29
C ARG A 358 12.24 -7.41 -13.19
N THR A 359 13.39 -8.06 -13.31
CA THR A 359 14.69 -7.36 -13.35
C THR A 359 14.87 -6.66 -14.70
N LEU A 360 15.60 -5.53 -14.69
CA LEU A 360 15.89 -4.78 -15.91
C LEU A 360 16.91 -5.53 -16.77
N ASP A 361 18.06 -5.88 -16.20
CA ASP A 361 19.06 -6.83 -16.71
C ASP A 361 19.89 -7.35 -15.52
N LEU A 362 20.42 -8.57 -15.60
CA LEU A 362 21.23 -9.21 -14.54
C LEU A 362 22.75 -9.17 -14.79
N GLU A 363 23.18 -8.82 -16.00
CA GLU A 363 24.56 -8.98 -16.45
C GLU A 363 25.04 -7.71 -17.20
N SER A 364 26.33 -7.39 -17.09
CA SER A 364 26.99 -6.32 -17.87
C SER A 364 27.70 -6.81 -19.14
N ASN A 365 27.79 -8.13 -19.36
CA ASN A 365 28.49 -8.70 -20.50
C ASN A 365 27.59 -8.72 -21.75
N THR A 366 28.19 -8.53 -22.92
CA THR A 366 27.47 -8.27 -24.17
C THR A 366 26.93 -9.53 -24.87
N LEU A 367 27.18 -10.74 -24.35
CA LEU A 367 26.88 -11.98 -25.06
C LEU A 367 25.49 -12.56 -24.74
N TYR A 368 24.98 -12.34 -23.52
CA TYR A 368 23.68 -12.83 -23.08
C TYR A 368 22.91 -11.70 -22.38
N SER A 369 21.59 -11.63 -22.62
CA SER A 369 20.68 -10.85 -21.78
C SER A 369 19.91 -11.83 -20.91
N ILE A 370 20.12 -11.73 -19.60
CA ILE A 370 19.47 -12.58 -18.61
C ILE A 370 18.48 -11.74 -17.83
N GLN A 371 17.23 -12.18 -17.83
CA GLN A 371 16.14 -11.52 -17.11
C GLN A 371 15.54 -12.49 -16.10
N LEU A 372 15.48 -12.05 -14.84
CA LEU A 372 14.81 -12.76 -13.77
C LEU A 372 13.40 -12.19 -13.62
N GLN A 373 12.41 -13.05 -13.80
CA GLN A 373 11.01 -12.79 -13.52
C GLN A 373 10.61 -13.57 -12.28
N MET A 374 9.89 -12.92 -11.37
CA MET A 374 9.45 -13.53 -10.12
C MET A 374 7.97 -13.28 -9.90
N TYR A 375 7.25 -14.35 -9.62
CA TYR A 375 5.88 -14.31 -9.15
C TYR A 375 5.89 -14.81 -7.72
N SER A 376 5.48 -13.99 -6.76
CA SER A 376 5.46 -14.40 -5.36
C SER A 376 4.10 -14.23 -4.74
N ALA A 377 3.74 -15.18 -3.88
CA ALA A 377 2.60 -15.11 -3.00
C ALA A 377 3.12 -15.15 -1.56
N SER A 378 2.83 -14.10 -0.80
CA SER A 378 3.31 -13.96 0.58
C SER A 378 2.16 -13.73 1.55
N LEU A 379 2.38 -14.16 2.78
CA LEU A 379 1.56 -13.84 3.93
C LEU A 379 2.34 -12.86 4.80
N GLN A 380 1.67 -11.81 5.24
CA GLN A 380 2.24 -10.71 6.02
C GLN A 380 1.61 -10.70 7.40
N PHE A 381 2.44 -10.58 8.44
CA PHE A 381 2.03 -10.34 9.81
C PHE A 381 2.54 -8.97 10.24
N ILE A 382 1.64 -8.03 10.46
CA ILE A 382 1.97 -6.64 10.75
C ILE A 382 1.60 -6.32 12.21
N PHE A 383 2.48 -5.63 12.91
CA PHE A 383 2.26 -5.11 14.26
C PHE A 383 1.79 -3.65 14.14
N LEU A 384 0.60 -3.36 14.66
CA LEU A 384 -0.06 -2.04 14.62
C LEU A 384 0.32 -1.17 15.82
#